data_AF-I3Z8N5-F1
#
_entry.id   AF-I3Z8N5-F1
#
_cell.length_a   1.000
_cell.length_b   1.000
_cell.length_c   1.000
_cell.angle_alpha   90.00
_cell.angle_beta   90.00
_cell.angle_gamma   90.00
#
_symmetry.space_group_name_H-M   'P 1'
#
loop_
_entity.id
_entity.type
_entity.pdbx_description
1 polymer ?
#
loop_
_entity_poly.entity_id
_entity_poly.type
_entity_poly.pdbx_seq_one_letter_code
_entity_poly.pdbx_strand_id
1 'polypeptide(L)' 'MGTVELKSDLHKILDRIDNEQLLKTIYDFLKQRENAKDGQIWESLSAEQKEEVLLSYEESQDDKNLINWESIKKKY' A
#
# COMPACT_ATOMS: atom_id res chain seq x y z
N MET A 1 3.60 22.87 0.25
CA MET A 1 3.78 22.61 -1.18
C MET A 1 2.41 22.55 -1.83
N GLY A 2 2.18 23.38 -2.85
CA GLY A 2 0.99 23.29 -3.67
C GLY A 2 1.08 22.16 -4.70
N THR A 3 -0.06 21.76 -5.27
CA THR A 3 -0.12 20.69 -6.29
C THR A 3 0.79 20.96 -7.50
N VAL A 4 0.98 22.23 -7.87
CA VAL A 4 1.83 22.65 -8.99
C VAL A 4 3.31 22.41 -8.70
N GLU A 5 3.77 22.76 -7.49
CA GLU A 5 5.16 22.58 -7.05
C GLU A 5 5.50 21.08 -6.98
N LEU A 6 4.58 20.29 -6.41
CA LEU A 6 4.74 18.84 -6.29
C LEU A 6 4.86 18.15 -7.66
N LYS A 7 4.03 18.54 -8.63
CA LYS A 7 4.13 18.03 -10.01
C LYS A 7 5.47 18.38 -10.65
N SER A 8 5.92 19.62 -10.50
CA SER A 8 7.21 20.06 -11.03
C SER A 8 8.38 19.26 -10.46
N ASP A 9 8.37 19.01 -9.15
CA ASP A 9 9.44 18.25 -8.50
C ASP A 9 9.41 16.77 -8.88
N LEU A 10 8.22 16.17 -9.06
CA LEU A 10 8.09 14.81 -9.57
C LEU A 10 8.71 14.66 -10.97
N HIS A 11 8.43 15.60 -11.89
CA HIS A 11 9.03 15.58 -13.23
C HIS A 11 10.56 15.64 -13.17
N LYS A 12 11.13 16.53 -12.35
CA LYS A 12 12.60 16.61 -12.17
C LYS A 12 13.20 15.31 -11.62
N ILE A 13 12.47 14.59 -10.77
CA ILE A 13 12.92 13.29 -10.24
C ILE A 13 12.91 12.26 -11.37
N LEU A 14 11.82 12.18 -12.14
CA LEU A 14 11.69 11.25 -13.26
C LEU A 14 12.77 11.49 -14.33
N ASP A 15 13.07 12.76 -14.65
CA ASP A 15 14.10 13.15 -15.63
C ASP A 15 15.52 12.73 -15.23
N ARG A 16 15.77 12.44 -13.94
CA ARG A 16 17.07 12.00 -13.43
C ARG A 16 17.23 10.48 -13.36
N ILE A 17 16.17 9.72 -13.64
CA ILE A 17 16.18 8.26 -13.54
C ILE A 17 16.53 7.68 -14.91
N ASP A 18 17.78 7.23 -15.08
CA ASP A 18 18.23 6.52 -16.28
C ASP A 18 17.95 5.01 -16.23
N ASN A 19 17.61 4.47 -15.06
CA ASN A 19 17.33 3.06 -14.87
C ASN A 19 15.90 2.73 -15.32
N GLU A 20 15.78 2.08 -16.48
CA GLU A 20 14.49 1.68 -17.08
C GLU A 20 13.64 0.81 -16.14
N GLN A 21 14.24 -0.13 -15.41
CA GLN A 21 13.51 -1.02 -14.49
C GLN A 21 12.89 -0.24 -13.33
N LEU A 22 13.62 0.73 -12.80
CA LEU A 22 13.11 1.62 -11.76
C LEU A 22 12.00 2.51 -12.31
N LEU A 23 12.20 3.10 -13.49
CA LEU A 23 11.20 3.95 -14.13
C LEU A 23 9.91 3.17 -14.42
N LYS A 24 10.03 1.93 -14.88
CA LYS A 24 8.92 1.01 -15.12
C LYS A 24 8.14 0.70 -13.84
N THR A 25 8.85 0.46 -12.74
CA THR A 25 8.25 0.22 -11.42
C THR A 25 7.46 1.43 -10.94
N ILE A 26 8.04 2.63 -11.07
CA ILE A 26 7.38 3.88 -10.67
C ILE A 26 6.15 4.14 -11.55
N TYR A 27 6.25 3.91 -12.86
CA TYR A 27 5.13 4.04 -13.79
C TYR A 27 3.97 3.10 -13.42
N ASP A 28 4.26 1.82 -13.21
CA ASP A 28 3.23 0.84 -12.87
C ASP A 28 2.57 1.17 -11.52
N PHE A 29 3.35 1.63 -10.54
CA PHE A 29 2.84 2.10 -9.25
C PHE A 29 1.92 3.33 -9.39
N LEU A 30 2.37 4.38 -10.08
CA LEU A 30 1.58 5.60 -10.26
C LEU A 30 0.30 5.32 -11.05
N LYS A 31 0.36 4.48 -12.10
CA LYS A 31 -0.80 4.08 -12.89
C LYS A 31 -1.82 3.27 -12.09
N GLN A 32 -1.35 2.38 -11.22
CA GLN A 32 -2.21 1.62 -10.31
C GLN A 32 -2.91 2.56 -9.32
N ARG A 33 -2.18 3.55 -8.78
CA ARG A 33 -2.70 4.48 -7.77
C ARG A 33 -3.60 5.58 -8.36
N GLU A 34 -3.34 6.03 -9.58
CA GLU A 34 -4.17 7.03 -10.28
C GLU A 34 -5.61 6.54 -10.46
N ASN A 35 -5.78 5.25 -10.72
CA ASN A 35 -7.09 4.62 -10.89
C ASN A 35 -7.61 3.97 -9.60
N ALA A 36 -6.77 3.88 -8.56
CA ALA A 36 -7.18 3.33 -7.29
C ALA A 36 -8.14 4.30 -6.60
N LYS A 37 -9.38 3.88 -6.43
CA LYS A 37 -10.31 4.60 -5.55
C LYS A 37 -10.00 4.22 -4.11
N ASP A 38 -10.05 5.20 -3.21
CA ASP A 38 -9.98 4.92 -1.78
C ASP A 38 -11.06 3.89 -1.42
N GLY A 39 -10.66 2.90 -0.62
CA GLY A 39 -11.53 1.79 -0.26
C GLY A 39 -11.72 0.71 -1.35
N GLN A 40 -11.08 0.79 -2.52
CA GLN A 40 -11.29 -0.22 -3.58
C GLN A 40 -11.01 -1.66 -3.13
N ILE A 41 -10.00 -1.87 -2.29
CA ILE A 41 -9.73 -3.20 -1.71
C ILE A 41 -10.89 -3.63 -0.82
N TRP A 42 -11.32 -2.75 0.10
CA TRP A 42 -12.46 -3.01 0.98
C TRP A 42 -13.73 -3.31 0.17
N GLU A 43 -14.02 -2.52 -0.85
CA GLU A 43 -15.19 -2.72 -1.73
C GLU A 43 -15.12 -4.02 -2.54
N SER A 44 -13.91 -4.54 -2.81
CA SER A 44 -13.74 -5.80 -3.54
C SER A 44 -13.95 -7.06 -2.68
N LEU A 45 -14.00 -6.92 -1.34
CA LEU A 45 -14.19 -8.04 -0.43
C LEU A 45 -15.66 -8.49 -0.40
N SER A 46 -15.88 -9.81 -0.29
CA SER A 46 -17.20 -10.37 0.01
C SER A 46 -17.67 -9.97 1.41
N ALA A 47 -18.95 -10.21 1.72
CA ALA A 47 -19.48 -9.90 3.05
C ALA A 47 -18.72 -10.67 4.14
N GLU A 48 -18.44 -11.95 3.89
CA GLU A 48 -17.71 -12.84 4.81
C GLU A 48 -16.26 -12.37 5.00
N GLN A 49 -15.61 -11.91 3.93
CA GLN A 49 -14.25 -11.38 4.00
C GLN A 49 -14.18 -10.05 4.76
N LYS A 50 -15.19 -9.18 4.60
CA LYS A 50 -15.29 -7.93 5.37
C LYS A 50 -15.49 -8.23 6.86
N GLU A 51 -16.35 -9.19 7.19
CA GLU A 51 -16.58 -9.65 8.55
C GLU A 51 -15.29 -10.18 9.19
N GLU A 52 -14.55 -11.04 8.48
CA GLU A 52 -13.26 -11.58 8.95
C GLU A 52 -12.23 -10.48 9.23
N VAL A 53 -12.16 -9.44 8.38
CA VAL A 53 -11.24 -8.32 8.59
C VAL A 53 -11.61 -7.52 9.83
N LEU A 54 -12.91 -7.28 10.07
CA LEU A 54 -13.37 -6.57 11.27
C LEU A 54 -13.12 -7.40 12.53
N LEU A 55 -13.39 -8.71 12.48
CA LEU A 55 -13.12 -9.63 13.57
C LEU A 55 -11.62 -9.65 13.91
N SER A 56 -10.76 -9.81 12.90
CA SER A 56 -9.30 -9.77 13.08
C SER A 56 -8.83 -8.44 13.71
N TYR A 57 -9.47 -7.32 13.34
CA TYR A 57 -9.16 -6.03 13.93
C TYR A 57 -9.54 -5.97 15.40
N GLU A 58 -10.72 -6.46 15.78
CA GLU A 58 -11.15 -6.54 17.19
C GLU A 58 -10.24 -7.48 18.00
N GLU A 59 -9.94 -8.66 17.46
CA GLU A 59 -9.06 -9.64 18.10
C GLU A 59 -7.65 -9.11 18.31
N SER A 60 -7.14 -8.27 17.40
CA SER A 60 -5.81 -7.67 17.52
C SER A 60 -5.65 -6.71 18.69
N GLN A 61 -6.76 -6.27 19.30
CA GLN A 61 -6.72 -5.44 20.51
C GLN A 61 -6.38 -6.24 21.78
N ASP A 62 -6.46 -7.56 21.73
CA ASP A 62 -5.94 -8.43 22.80
C ASP A 62 -4.52 -8.89 22.43
N ASP A 63 -3.54 -8.44 23.21
CA ASP A 63 -2.13 -8.82 23.06
C ASP A 63 -1.90 -10.34 23.04
N LYS A 64 -2.80 -11.14 23.63
CA LYS A 64 -2.71 -12.61 23.61
C LYS A 64 -2.91 -13.21 22.23
N ASN A 65 -3.62 -12.51 21.33
CA ASN A 65 -3.86 -12.93 19.96
C ASN A 65 -2.71 -12.53 19.03
N LEU A 66 -1.77 -11.70 19.51
CA LEU A 66 -0.64 -11.23 18.73
C LEU A 66 0.51 -12.25 18.75
N ILE A 67 1.15 -12.42 17.59
CA ILE A 67 2.36 -13.23 17.47
C ILE A 67 3.58 -12.32 17.65
N ASN A 68 4.53 -12.75 18.47
CA ASN A 68 5.78 -12.01 18.65
C ASN A 68 6.53 -11.84 17.33
N TRP A 69 7.00 -10.62 17.08
CA TRP A 69 7.76 -10.27 15.87
C TRP A 69 8.98 -11.17 15.61
N GLU A 70 9.73 -11.52 16.66
CA GLU A 70 10.89 -12.41 16.57
C GLU A 70 10.52 -13.81 16.06
N SER A 71 9.30 -14.28 16.35
CA SER A 71 8.79 -15.56 15.87
C SER A 71 8.43 -15.51 14.38
N ILE A 72 7.88 -14.40 13.89
CA ILE A 72 7.56 -14.20 12.47
C ILE A 72 8.82 -14.09 11.62
N LYS A 73 9.81 -13.31 12.07
CA LYS A 73 11.08 -13.10 11.35
C LYS A 73 11.92 -14.37 11.19
N LYS A 74 11.74 -15.37 12.05
CA LYS A 74 12.41 -16.68 11.91
C LYS A 74 11.74 -17.59 10.89
N LYS A 75 10.46 -17.36 10.60
CA LYS A 75 9.64 -18.21 9.73
C LYS A 75 9.77 -17.83 8.25
N TYR A 76 10.13 -16.58 7.96
CA TYR A 76 10.25 -15.99 6.61
C TYR A 76 11.58 -15.25 6.48
#